data_AF-A0A4Y2P2B8-F1
#
_entry.id   AF-A0A4Y2P2B8-F1
#
_cell.length_a   1.000
_cell.length_b   1.000
_cell.length_c   1.000
_cell.angle_alpha   90.00
_cell.angle_beta   90.00
_cell.angle_gamma   90.00
#
_symmetry.space_group_name_H-M   'P 1'
#
loop_
_entity.id
_entity.type
_entity.pdbx_description
1 polymer ?
#
loop_
_entity_poly.entity_id
_entity_poly.type
_entity_poly.pdbx_seq_one_letter_code
_entity_poly.pdbx_strand_id
1 'polypeptide(L)'
;MIDLIRAFDTKLHVFRNDVITGNYKYFPNLKKNIIDLDILEKPGEETDTEEFISVIDSSINEFSARFSQFKELSETLKFIMYPDVTSFDKLNLSQFDWLEIEEFETQLIDFQSSSTWIQKFIETRKELELIETEIDKQYK
;
A
#
# COMPACT_ATOMS: atom_id res chain seq x y z
N MET A 1 3.70 -0.63 -7.03
CA MET A 1 3.01 -0.23 -5.78
C MET A 1 2.62 -1.43 -4.92
N ILE A 2 1.78 -2.37 -5.38
CA ILE A 2 1.35 -3.55 -4.59
C ILE A 2 2.53 -4.40 -4.08
N ASP A 3 3.57 -4.59 -4.89
CA ASP A 3 4.73 -5.38 -4.47
C ASP A 3 5.55 -4.70 -3.35
N LEU A 4 5.61 -3.36 -3.34
CA LEU A 4 6.24 -2.61 -2.24
C LEU A 4 5.46 -2.78 -0.94
N ILE A 5 4.13 -2.75 -1.02
CA ILE A 5 3.25 -2.94 0.15
C ILE A 5 3.36 -4.38 0.67
N ARG A 6 3.43 -5.38 -0.22
CA ARG A 6 3.66 -6.79 0.17
C ARG A 6 5.04 -7.00 0.80
N ALA A 7 6.07 -6.33 0.28
CA ALA A 7 7.41 -6.36 0.87
C ALA A 7 7.43 -5.71 2.26
N PHE A 8 6.67 -4.62 2.45
CA PHE A 8 6.52 -3.98 3.75
C PHE A 8 5.81 -4.89 4.77
N ASP A 9 4.71 -5.53 4.37
CA ASP A 9 4.00 -6.54 5.19
C ASP A 9 4.94 -7.63 5.72
N THR A 10 5.78 -8.16 4.82
CA THR A 10 6.78 -9.17 5.15
C THR A 10 7.81 -8.64 6.16
N LYS A 11 8.25 -7.38 6.00
CA LYS A 11 9.21 -6.74 6.93
C LYS A 11 8.60 -6.54 8.32
N LEU A 12 7.31 -6.25 8.44
CA LEU A 12 6.63 -6.16 9.74
C LEU A 12 6.66 -7.50 10.49
N HIS A 13 6.47 -8.61 9.79
CA HIS A 13 6.56 -9.95 10.38
C HIS A 13 7.98 -10.28 10.83
N VAL A 14 8.99 -9.90 10.05
CA VAL A 14 10.40 -10.03 10.46
C VAL A 14 10.69 -9.21 11.72
N PHE A 15 10.20 -7.98 11.78
CA PHE A 15 10.36 -7.12 12.96
C PHE A 15 9.69 -7.72 14.21
N ARG A 16 8.46 -8.21 14.08
CA ARG A 16 7.74 -8.89 15.16
C ARG A 16 8.55 -10.09 15.71
N ASN A 17 9.12 -10.91 14.84
CA ASN A 17 9.94 -12.05 15.26
C ASN A 17 11.23 -11.61 15.96
N ASP A 18 11.85 -10.51 15.52
CA ASP A 18 13.03 -9.93 16.18
C ASP A 18 12.69 -9.42 17.60
N VAL A 19 11.49 -8.87 17.81
CA VAL A 19 11.00 -8.46 19.15
C VAL A 19 10.79 -9.67 20.06
N ILE A 20 10.13 -10.72 19.57
CA ILE A 20 9.89 -11.95 20.36
C ILE A 20 11.20 -12.64 20.76
N THR A 21 12.17 -12.66 19.84
CA THR A 21 13.47 -13.32 20.09
C THR A 21 14.47 -12.43 20.81
N GLY A 22 14.20 -11.13 20.96
CA GLY A 22 15.13 -10.14 21.51
C GLY A 22 16.42 -9.95 20.69
N ASN A 23 16.51 -10.49 19.47
CA ASN A 23 17.76 -10.55 18.72
C ASN A 23 18.07 -9.22 17.99
N TYR A 24 17.02 -8.56 17.49
CA TYR A 24 17.09 -7.30 16.73
C TYR A 24 18.19 -7.32 15.64
N LYS A 25 18.27 -8.43 14.89
CA LYS A 25 19.36 -8.69 13.92
C LYS A 25 19.45 -7.62 12.85
N TYR A 26 18.30 -7.13 12.40
CA TYR A 26 18.19 -6.16 11.31
C TYR A 26 18.04 -4.72 11.81
N PHE A 27 18.03 -4.51 13.13
CA PHE A 27 17.78 -3.23 13.78
C PHE A 27 18.88 -2.90 14.81
N PRO A 28 20.15 -2.71 14.39
CA PRO A 28 21.29 -2.58 15.30
C PRO A 28 21.19 -1.35 16.22
N ASN A 29 20.61 -0.25 15.72
CA ASN A 29 20.39 0.95 16.54
C ASN A 29 19.35 0.71 17.63
N LEU A 30 18.27 -0.01 17.30
CA LEU A 30 17.24 -0.38 18.28
C LEU A 30 17.83 -1.31 19.33
N LYS A 31 18.57 -2.33 18.91
CA LYS A 31 19.31 -3.24 19.80
C LYS A 31 20.18 -2.49 20.80
N LYS A 32 20.97 -1.52 20.31
CA LYS A 32 21.83 -0.70 21.16
C LYS A 32 21.02 0.10 22.19
N ASN A 33 19.95 0.77 21.78
CA ASN A 33 19.10 1.53 22.71
C ASN A 33 18.44 0.65 23.76
N ILE A 34 17.99 -0.55 23.40
CA ILE A 34 17.37 -1.49 24.35
C ILE A 34 18.38 -1.95 25.40
N ILE A 35 19.62 -2.22 24.99
CA ILE A 35 20.72 -2.57 25.90
C ILE A 35 21.09 -1.37 26.78
N ASP A 36 21.25 -0.19 26.18
CA ASP A 36 21.67 1.04 26.90
C ASP A 36 20.63 1.50 27.94
N LEU A 37 19.35 1.16 27.73
CA LEU A 37 18.24 1.53 28.61
C LEU A 37 17.85 0.43 29.62
N ASP A 38 18.53 -0.72 29.60
CA ASP A 38 18.31 -1.86 30.51
C ASP A 38 16.85 -2.39 30.53
N ILE A 39 16.16 -2.26 29.39
CA ILE A 39 14.72 -2.57 29.25
C ILE A 39 14.44 -4.08 29.36
N LEU A 40 15.47 -4.93 29.23
CA LEU A 40 15.32 -6.39 29.20
C LEU A 40 15.90 -7.13 30.43
N GLU A 41 16.71 -6.48 31.29
CA GLU A 41 17.36 -7.18 32.42
C GLU A 41 16.62 -7.07 33.76
N LYS A 42 15.49 -6.36 33.83
CA LYS A 42 14.69 -6.29 35.07
C LYS A 42 13.78 -7.50 35.22
N PRO A 43 14.04 -8.39 36.21
CA PRO A 43 13.20 -9.57 36.43
C PRO A 43 11.90 -9.11 37.10
N GLY A 44 10.86 -8.90 36.28
CA GLY A 44 9.55 -8.39 36.71
C GLY A 44 8.72 -7.72 35.60
N GLU A 45 9.32 -7.41 34.44
CA GLU A 45 8.69 -6.67 33.31
C GLU A 45 8.24 -7.57 32.14
N GLU A 46 7.89 -8.84 32.38
CA GLU A 46 7.32 -9.74 31.33
C GLU A 46 6.05 -9.14 30.69
N THR A 47 5.29 -8.33 31.45
CA THR A 47 4.07 -7.67 30.99
C THR A 47 4.28 -6.63 29.90
N ASP A 48 5.41 -5.92 29.91
CA ASP A 48 5.64 -4.79 29.00
C ASP A 48 6.01 -5.32 27.60
N THR A 49 6.77 -6.41 27.53
CA THR A 49 7.13 -7.06 26.26
C THR A 49 5.91 -7.72 25.61
N GLU A 50 5.05 -8.36 26.40
CA GLU A 50 3.77 -8.92 25.93
C GLU A 50 2.83 -7.84 25.38
N GLU A 51 2.74 -6.69 26.04
CA GLU A 51 1.94 -5.55 25.58
C GLU A 51 2.47 -5.00 24.24
N PHE A 52 3.80 -4.85 24.11
CA PHE A 52 4.43 -4.44 22.85
C PHE A 52 4.15 -5.44 21.71
N ILE A 53 4.26 -6.74 21.97
CA ILE A 53 3.94 -7.78 20.98
C ILE A 53 2.46 -7.70 20.57
N SER A 54 1.56 -7.52 21.53
CA SER A 54 0.11 -7.38 21.28
C SER A 54 -0.19 -6.16 20.39
N VAL A 55 0.45 -5.01 20.65
CA VAL A 55 0.31 -3.81 19.81
C VAL A 55 0.83 -4.06 18.39
N ILE A 56 1.98 -4.72 18.24
CA ILE A 56 2.53 -5.09 16.92
C ILE A 56 1.58 -6.03 16.18
N ASP A 57 1.03 -7.05 16.86
CA ASP A 57 0.07 -7.98 16.29
C ASP A 57 -1.20 -7.28 15.81
N SER A 58 -1.77 -6.40 16.65
CA SER A 58 -2.93 -5.59 16.28
C SER A 58 -2.65 -4.73 15.05
N SER A 59 -1.47 -4.09 15.01
CA SER A 59 -1.05 -3.24 13.89
C SER A 59 -0.90 -4.04 12.59
N ILE A 60 -0.30 -5.23 12.65
CA ILE A 60 -0.16 -6.13 11.49
C ILE A 60 -1.54 -6.59 10.99
N ASN A 61 -2.43 -6.96 11.90
CA ASN A 61 -3.78 -7.40 11.55
C ASN A 61 -4.59 -6.27 10.90
N GLU A 62 -4.55 -5.07 11.47
CA GLU A 62 -5.23 -3.90 10.91
C GLU A 62 -4.66 -3.53 9.54
N PHE A 63 -3.33 -3.51 9.41
CA PHE A 63 -2.66 -3.28 8.14
C PHE A 63 -3.08 -4.32 7.08
N SER A 64 -3.09 -5.61 7.44
CA SER A 64 -3.47 -6.70 6.55
C SER A 64 -4.93 -6.60 6.10
N ALA A 65 -5.83 -6.24 7.00
CA ALA A 65 -7.24 -6.02 6.70
C ALA A 65 -7.41 -4.87 5.71
N ARG A 66 -6.78 -3.71 5.98
CA ARG A 66 -6.83 -2.54 5.09
C ARG A 66 -6.18 -2.82 3.74
N PHE A 67 -5.06 -3.54 3.71
CA PHE A 67 -4.40 -3.90 2.46
C PHE A 67 -5.26 -4.86 1.62
N SER A 68 -6.01 -5.75 2.26
CA SER A 68 -6.95 -6.63 1.57
C SER A 68 -8.08 -5.84 0.92
N GLN A 69 -8.69 -4.89 1.64
CA GLN A 69 -9.67 -3.94 1.08
C GLN A 69 -9.08 -3.15 -0.10
N PHE A 70 -7.83 -2.66 0.04
CA PHE A 70 -7.16 -1.95 -1.05
C PHE A 70 -6.94 -2.82 -2.30
N LYS A 71 -6.65 -4.11 -2.15
CA LYS A 71 -6.51 -5.03 -3.30
C LYS A 71 -7.81 -5.19 -4.09
N GLU A 72 -8.96 -5.18 -3.40
CA GLU A 72 -10.27 -5.24 -4.06
C GLU A 72 -10.54 -4.02 -4.94
N LEU A 73 -9.89 -2.89 -4.65
CA LEU A 73 -9.94 -1.67 -5.47
C LEU A 73 -8.88 -1.63 -6.57
N SER A 74 -8.07 -2.66 -6.76
CA SER A 74 -6.91 -2.61 -7.67
C SER A 74 -7.29 -2.34 -9.13
N GLU A 75 -8.38 -2.91 -9.63
CA GLU A 75 -8.90 -2.62 -10.98
C GLU A 75 -9.51 -1.21 -11.05
N THR A 76 -10.25 -0.78 -10.02
CA THR A 76 -10.79 0.59 -9.93
C THR A 76 -9.69 1.65 -9.88
N LEU A 77 -8.55 1.36 -9.26
CA LEU A 77 -7.41 2.27 -9.27
C LEU A 77 -6.69 2.29 -10.62
N LYS A 78 -6.67 1.18 -11.35
CA LYS A 78 -6.14 1.14 -12.73
C LYS A 78 -6.96 1.99 -13.68
N PHE A 79 -8.28 2.11 -13.47
CA PHE A 79 -9.14 2.96 -14.28
C PHE A 79 -8.61 4.40 -14.40
N ILE A 80 -8.09 4.98 -13.32
CA ILE A 80 -7.54 6.36 -13.32
C ILE A 80 -6.42 6.51 -14.36
N MET A 81 -5.62 5.46 -14.54
CA MET A 81 -4.47 5.46 -15.46
C MET A 81 -4.84 4.97 -16.86
N TYR A 82 -5.85 4.10 -16.95
CA TYR A 82 -6.20 3.36 -18.16
C TYR A 82 -7.72 3.35 -18.40
N PRO A 83 -8.40 4.51 -18.42
CA PRO A 83 -9.86 4.54 -18.58
C PRO A 83 -10.30 4.04 -19.96
N ASP A 84 -9.40 4.11 -20.96
CA ASP A 84 -9.60 3.70 -22.34
C ASP A 84 -9.73 2.19 -22.55
N VAL A 85 -9.18 1.38 -21.63
CA VAL A 85 -9.17 -0.09 -21.75
C VAL A 85 -9.80 -0.79 -20.55
N THR A 86 -10.28 -0.02 -19.57
CA THR A 86 -10.88 -0.58 -18.37
C THR A 86 -12.34 -0.95 -18.61
N SER A 87 -12.71 -2.17 -18.23
CA SER A 87 -14.07 -2.67 -18.35
C SER A 87 -14.89 -2.36 -17.10
N PHE A 88 -16.11 -1.87 -17.27
CA PHE A 88 -16.98 -1.45 -16.16
C PHE A 88 -17.26 -2.60 -15.16
N ASP A 89 -17.47 -3.82 -15.65
CA ASP A 89 -17.73 -5.03 -14.85
C ASP A 89 -16.60 -5.41 -13.88
N LYS A 90 -15.39 -4.87 -14.08
CA LYS A 90 -14.24 -5.10 -13.20
C LYS A 90 -14.10 -4.04 -12.11
N LEU A 91 -14.89 -2.97 -12.18
CA LEU A 91 -14.81 -1.86 -11.24
C LEU A 91 -15.56 -2.21 -9.96
N ASN A 92 -14.85 -2.17 -8.85
CA ASN A 92 -15.49 -2.13 -7.53
C ASN A 92 -15.78 -0.67 -7.18
N LEU A 93 -17.06 -0.30 -7.26
CA LEU A 93 -17.53 1.06 -7.02
C LEU A 93 -18.24 1.24 -5.67
N SER A 94 -18.31 0.20 -4.83
CA SER A 94 -19.10 0.22 -3.58
C SER A 94 -18.60 1.22 -2.52
N GLN A 95 -17.39 1.75 -2.70
CA GLN A 95 -16.80 2.77 -1.82
C GLN A 95 -17.02 4.20 -2.35
N PHE A 96 -17.68 4.32 -3.50
CA PHE A 96 -17.88 5.55 -4.25
C PHE A 96 -19.36 5.92 -4.39
N ASP A 97 -20.22 5.36 -3.54
CA ASP A 97 -21.66 5.65 -3.51
C ASP A 97 -21.96 7.15 -3.32
N TRP A 98 -21.00 7.92 -2.79
CA TRP A 98 -21.09 9.36 -2.62
C TRP A 98 -20.85 10.16 -3.91
N LEU A 99 -20.43 9.53 -5.01
CA LEU A 99 -20.05 10.19 -6.27
C LEU A 99 -21.18 10.33 -7.31
N GLU A 100 -22.44 10.01 -6.99
CA GLU A 100 -23.58 10.08 -7.94
C GLU A 100 -23.21 9.43 -9.30
N ILE A 101 -22.76 8.17 -9.24
CA ILE A 101 -22.18 7.41 -10.36
C ILE A 101 -23.21 6.56 -11.11
N GLU A 102 -24.50 6.86 -10.98
CA GLU A 102 -25.58 6.08 -11.60
C GLU A 102 -25.46 5.99 -13.12
N GLU A 103 -24.94 7.05 -13.76
CA GLU A 103 -24.73 7.12 -15.21
C GLU A 103 -23.32 6.71 -15.65
N PHE A 104 -22.45 6.33 -14.71
CA PHE A 104 -21.02 6.19 -14.97
C PHE A 104 -20.70 5.13 -16.04
N GLU A 105 -21.44 4.01 -16.08
CA GLU A 105 -21.27 2.99 -17.11
C GLU A 105 -21.49 3.55 -18.52
N THR A 106 -22.56 4.32 -18.71
CA THR A 106 -22.89 4.97 -19.99
C THR A 106 -21.83 6.00 -20.35
N GLN A 107 -21.41 6.84 -19.39
CA GLN A 107 -20.38 7.85 -19.60
C GLN A 107 -19.03 7.22 -19.98
N LEU A 108 -18.71 6.06 -19.40
CA LEU A 108 -17.50 5.31 -19.76
C LEU A 108 -17.57 4.79 -21.20
N ILE A 109 -18.71 4.28 -21.64
CA ILE A 109 -18.92 3.83 -23.03
C ILE A 109 -18.78 5.00 -24.01
N ASP A 110 -19.37 6.15 -23.71
CA ASP A 110 -19.28 7.36 -24.53
C ASP A 110 -17.82 7.84 -24.65
N PHE A 111 -17.09 7.83 -23.54
CA PHE A 111 -15.66 8.12 -23.52
C PHE A 111 -14.85 7.14 -24.38
N GLN A 112 -15.07 5.83 -24.20
CA GLN A 112 -14.36 4.76 -24.94
C GLN A 112 -14.74 4.71 -26.43
N SER A 113 -15.84 5.33 -26.81
CA SER A 113 -16.24 5.48 -28.21
C SER A 113 -15.57 6.68 -28.89
N SER A 114 -14.98 7.59 -28.11
CA SER A 114 -14.34 8.82 -28.61
C SER A 114 -12.85 8.59 -28.91
N SER A 115 -12.51 8.45 -30.19
CA SER A 115 -11.12 8.31 -30.64
C SER A 115 -10.24 9.49 -30.21
N THR A 116 -10.78 10.71 -30.22
CA THR A 116 -10.07 11.93 -29.79
C THR A 116 -9.69 11.86 -28.31
N TRP A 117 -10.62 11.46 -27.44
CA TRP A 117 -10.36 11.40 -26.00
C TRP A 117 -9.42 10.26 -25.63
N ILE A 118 -9.60 9.08 -26.23
CA ILE A 118 -8.67 7.95 -26.06
C ILE A 118 -7.25 8.37 -26.45
N GLN A 119 -7.08 9.01 -27.61
CA GLN A 119 -5.77 9.41 -28.09
C GLN A 119 -5.10 10.42 -27.13
N LYS A 120 -5.85 11.42 -26.64
CA LYS A 120 -5.36 12.36 -25.63
C LYS A 120 -4.88 11.65 -24.37
N PHE A 121 -5.66 10.71 -23.82
CA PHE A 121 -5.26 9.97 -22.63
C PHE A 121 -4.01 9.12 -22.85
N ILE A 122 -3.89 8.46 -24.01
CA ILE A 122 -2.69 7.68 -24.36
C ILE A 122 -1.45 8.59 -24.46
N GLU A 123 -1.58 9.75 -25.11
CA GLU A 123 -0.49 10.72 -25.25
C GLU A 123 -0.05 11.28 -23.89
N THR A 124 -1.01 11.74 -23.07
CA THR A 124 -0.73 12.23 -21.72
C THR A 124 -0.07 11.16 -20.85
N ARG A 125 -0.52 9.90 -20.92
CA ARG A 125 0.10 8.80 -20.19
C ARG A 125 1.57 8.60 -20.59
N LYS A 126 1.88 8.64 -21.89
CA LYS A 126 3.27 8.56 -22.39
C LYS A 126 4.13 9.73 -21.91
N GLU A 127 3.59 10.95 -21.91
CA GLU A 127 4.29 12.13 -21.42
C GLU A 127 4.62 12.02 -19.92
N LEU A 128 3.65 11.55 -19.11
CA LEU A 128 3.85 11.33 -17.68
C LEU A 128 4.93 10.27 -17.40
N GLU A 129 4.92 9.15 -18.14
CA GLU A 129 5.96 8.10 -18.01
C GLU A 129 7.36 8.62 -18.34
N LEU A 130 7.47 9.49 -19.36
CA LEU A 130 8.73 10.14 -19.72
C LEU A 130 9.22 11.08 -18.62
N ILE A 131 8.32 11.88 -18.04
CA ILE A 131 8.64 12.80 -16.93
C ILE A 131 9.13 12.01 -15.70
N GLU A 132 8.42 10.95 -15.31
CA GLU A 132 8.81 10.11 -14.17
C GLU A 132 10.19 9.48 -14.38
N THR A 133 10.45 8.96 -15.59
CA THR A 133 11.75 8.36 -15.94
C THR A 133 12.89 9.39 -15.91
N GLU A 134 12.64 10.63 -16.31
CA GLU A 134 13.65 11.69 -16.29
C GLU A 134 13.94 12.17 -14.86
N ILE A 135 12.91 12.27 -14.01
CA ILE A 135 13.07 12.56 -12.57
C ILE A 135 13.92 11.47 -11.91
N ASP A 136 13.62 10.20 -12.15
CA ASP A 136 14.36 9.07 -11.57
C ASP A 136 15.84 9.04 -11.96
N LYS A 137 16.20 9.60 -13.13
CA LYS A 137 17.61 9.76 -13.54
C LYS A 137 18.30 10.95 -12.88
N GLN A 138 17.57 12.01 -12.56
CA GLN A 138 18.13 13.22 -11.93
C GLN A 138 18.49 13.01 -10.45
N TYR A 139 17.82 12.07 -9.77
CA TYR A 139 17.99 11.80 -8.34
C TYR A 139 18.64 10.44 -8.01
N LYS A 140 19.24 9.78 -9.01
CA LYS A 140 20.13 8.61 -8.85
C LYS A 140 21.59 8.99 -9.06
#